data_AF-A0A929J6I4-F1
#
_entry.id   AF-A0A929J6I4-F1
#
_cell.length_a   1.000
_cell.length_b   1.000
_cell.length_c   1.000
_cell.angle_alpha   90.00
_cell.angle_beta   90.00
_cell.angle_gamma   90.00
#
_symmetry.space_group_name_H-M   'P 1'
#
loop_
_entity.id
_entity.type
_entity.pdbx_description
1 polymer ?
#
loop_
_entity_poly.entity_id
_entity_poly.type
_entity_poly.pdbx_seq_one_letter_code
_entity_poly.pdbx_strand_id
1 'polypeptide(L)'
;MKTFNEKLIQINKKIVLTQVIGTPGAILLGLGIYGMFGANGDAFHPLLNDEIFVKNILIIGAAIEIWQFYVLIPLFKKRSEIMQKDNTP
;
A
#
# COMPACT_ATOMS: atom_id res chain seq x y z
N MET A 1 -26.18 -16.22 -7.99
CA MET A 1 -25.92 -14.82 -8.41
C MET A 1 -25.79 -13.83 -7.24
N LYS A 2 -26.75 -13.69 -6.30
CA LYS A 2 -26.62 -12.76 -5.14
C LYS A 2 -25.37 -12.99 -4.27
N THR A 3 -25.09 -14.24 -3.92
CA THR A 3 -23.95 -14.63 -3.05
C THR A 3 -22.58 -14.39 -3.67
N PHE A 4 -22.47 -14.36 -5.00
CA PHE A 4 -21.23 -14.04 -5.71
C PHE A 4 -20.91 -12.54 -5.61
N ASN A 5 -21.88 -11.70 -5.96
CA ASN A 5 -21.75 -10.24 -5.90
C ASN A 5 -21.43 -9.78 -4.47
N GLU A 6 -22.08 -10.36 -3.46
CA GLU A 6 -21.81 -10.05 -2.05
C GLU A 6 -20.37 -10.36 -1.63
N LYS A 7 -19.82 -11.53 -2.01
CA LYS A 7 -18.44 -11.91 -1.70
C LYS A 7 -17.43 -11.00 -2.39
N LEU A 8 -17.67 -10.66 -3.66
CA LEU A 8 -16.80 -9.78 -4.43
C LEU A 8 -16.79 -8.35 -3.87
N ILE A 9 -17.97 -7.81 -3.51
CA ILE A 9 -18.11 -6.50 -2.86
C ILE A 9 -17.32 -6.44 -1.55
N GLN A 10 -17.41 -7.48 -0.72
CA GLN A 10 -16.68 -7.51 0.56
C GLN A 10 -15.16 -7.54 0.38
N ILE A 11 -14.65 -8.32 -0.57
CA ILE A 11 -13.21 -8.37 -0.87
C ILE A 11 -12.73 -7.02 -1.43
N ASN A 12 -13.48 -6.43 -2.36
CA ASN A 12 -13.14 -5.11 -2.92
C ASN A 12 -13.15 -4.04 -1.84
N LYS A 13 -14.13 -4.05 -0.93
CA LYS A 13 -14.16 -3.11 0.20
C LYS A 13 -12.91 -3.24 1.08
N LYS A 14 -12.47 -4.47 1.38
CA LYS A 14 -11.24 -4.70 2.16
C LYS A 14 -10.01 -4.18 1.42
N ILE A 15 -9.88 -4.45 0.12
CA ILE A 15 -8.79 -3.95 -0.72
C ILE A 15 -8.74 -2.41 -0.67
N VAL A 16 -9.87 -1.74 -0.90
CA VAL A 16 -9.94 -0.27 -0.89
C VAL A 16 -9.57 0.30 0.47
N LEU A 17 -10.09 -0.26 1.57
CA LEU A 17 -9.74 0.19 2.91
C LEU A 17 -8.25 0.01 3.22
N THR A 18 -7.66 -1.11 2.81
CA THR A 18 -6.21 -1.32 2.96
C THR A 18 -5.41 -0.31 2.13
N GLN A 19 -5.84 0.00 0.90
CA GLN A 19 -5.18 1.00 0.04
C GLN A 19 -5.28 2.43 0.59
N VAL A 20 -6.37 2.78 1.29
CA VAL A 20 -6.52 4.09 1.96
C VAL A 20 -5.45 4.29 3.03
N ILE A 21 -5.09 3.23 3.77
CA ILE A 21 -4.00 3.26 4.77
C ILE A 21 -2.64 3.16 4.09
N GLY A 22 -2.57 2.33 3.05
CA GLY A 22 -1.37 2.04 2.29
C GLY A 22 -0.78 3.21 1.53
N THR A 23 -1.64 3.99 0.86
CA THR A 23 -1.20 5.11 0.01
C THR A 23 -0.36 6.14 0.77
N PRO A 24 -0.76 6.61 1.97
CA PRO A 24 0.12 7.40 2.83
C PRO A 24 1.45 6.70 3.17
N GLY A 25 1.44 5.39 3.43
CA GLY A 25 2.65 4.59 3.68
C GLY A 25 3.62 4.62 2.50
N ALA A 26 3.13 4.38 1.27
CA ALA A 26 3.91 4.45 0.05
C ALA A 26 4.52 5.84 -0.17
N ILE A 27 3.75 6.90 0.11
CA ILE A 27 4.24 8.28 0.02
C ILE A 27 5.37 8.50 1.02
N LEU A 28 5.18 8.11 2.29
CA LEU A 28 6.22 8.23 3.33
C LEU A 28 7.49 7.45 2.97
N LEU A 29 7.33 6.22 2.48
CA LEU A 29 8.46 5.40 2.05
C LEU A 29 9.20 6.04 0.88
N GLY A 30 8.48 6.48 -0.15
CA GLY A 30 9.07 7.15 -1.31
C GLY A 30 9.80 8.45 -0.96
N LEU A 31 9.20 9.27 -0.09
CA LEU A 31 9.82 10.49 0.43
C LEU A 31 11.06 10.19 1.28
N GLY A 32 11.03 9.15 2.10
CA GLY A 32 12.20 8.71 2.87
C GLY A 32 13.34 8.24 1.97
N ILE A 33 13.05 7.44 0.94
CA ILE A 33 14.05 7.00 -0.05
C ILE A 33 14.63 8.21 -0.79
N TYR A 34 13.77 9.13 -1.23
CA TYR A 34 14.21 10.35 -1.91
C TYR A 34 15.09 11.24 -1.02
N GLY A 35 14.68 11.50 0.23
CA GLY A 35 15.49 12.30 1.16
C GLY A 35 16.85 11.65 1.45
N MET A 36 16.89 10.33 1.61
CA MET A 36 18.11 9.60 1.96
C MET A 36 19.10 9.45 0.78
N PHE A 37 18.61 9.26 -0.44
CA PHE A 37 19.44 8.88 -1.60
C PHE A 37 19.36 9.82 -2.80
N GLY A 38 18.31 10.63 -2.91
CA GLY A 38 18.05 11.48 -4.07
C GLY A 38 18.32 12.97 -3.84
N ALA A 39 18.08 13.46 -2.63
CA ALA A 39 18.13 14.89 -2.33
C ALA A 39 19.55 15.46 -2.23
N ASN A 40 20.54 14.69 -1.75
CA ASN A 40 21.92 15.15 -1.54
C ASN A 40 22.04 16.48 -0.76
N GLY A 41 21.12 16.74 0.18
CA GLY A 41 21.07 17.98 0.95
C GLY A 41 20.31 19.14 0.31
N ASP A 42 19.76 18.96 -0.90
CA ASP A 42 18.96 19.95 -1.64
C ASP A 42 17.55 19.41 -1.94
N ALA A 43 16.88 18.87 -0.92
CA ALA A 43 15.50 18.42 -1.07
C ALA A 43 14.53 19.59 -1.31
N PHE A 44 13.45 19.34 -2.07
CA PHE A 44 12.38 20.31 -2.29
C PHE A 44 11.66 20.79 -1.02
N HIS A 45 11.84 20.08 0.11
CA HIS A 45 11.28 20.45 1.40
C HIS A 45 12.33 20.27 2.51
N PRO A 46 12.54 21.25 3.42
CA PRO A 46 13.61 21.20 4.42
C PRO A 46 13.59 19.97 5.34
N LEU A 47 12.39 19.46 5.70
CA LEU A 47 12.26 18.24 6.50
C LEU A 47 12.93 17.02 5.85
N LEU A 48 13.04 16.97 4.52
CA LEU A 48 13.66 15.86 3.81
C LEU A 48 15.19 15.96 3.77
N ASN A 49 15.77 17.06 4.28
CA ASN A 49 17.20 17.18 4.56
C ASN A 49 17.53 16.84 6.03
N ASP A 50 16.52 16.65 6.89
CA ASP A 50 16.72 16.25 8.28
C ASP A 50 16.84 14.72 8.38
N GLU A 51 18.01 14.23 8.79
CA GLU A 51 18.34 12.80 8.81
C GLU A 51 17.41 12.00 9.74
N ILE A 52 17.02 12.58 10.87
CA ILE A 52 16.14 11.93 11.85
C ILE A 52 14.73 11.79 11.26
N PHE A 53 14.21 12.86 10.68
CA PHE A 53 12.91 12.88 10.03
C PHE A 53 12.86 11.87 8.88
N VAL A 54 13.85 11.89 7.98
CA VAL A 54 13.94 10.98 6.82
C VAL A 54 13.97 9.52 7.28
N LYS A 55 14.79 9.17 8.27
CA LYS A 55 14.84 7.81 8.82
C LYS A 55 13.51 7.37 9.43
N ASN A 56 12.84 8.26 10.17
CA ASN A 56 11.55 7.95 10.79
C ASN A 56 10.45 7.67 9.74
N ILE A 57 10.30 8.54 8.74
CA ILE A 57 9.28 8.32 7.69
C ILE A 57 9.59 7.09 6.83
N LEU A 58 10.87 6.76 6.64
CA LEU A 58 11.30 5.56 5.94
C LEU A 58 10.89 4.29 6.71
N ILE A 59 11.17 4.24 8.02
CA ILE A 59 10.80 3.11 8.88
C ILE A 59 9.27 2.94 8.93
N ILE A 60 8.54 4.04 9.15
CA ILE A 60 7.07 4.03 9.23
C ILE A 60 6.47 3.59 7.89
N GLY A 61 6.92 4.18 6.77
CA GLY A 61 6.48 3.83 5.43
C GLY A 61 6.74 2.35 5.11
N ALA A 62 7.95 1.86 5.40
CA ALA A 62 8.30 0.45 5.20
C ALA A 62 7.41 -0.50 6.01
N ALA A 63 7.14 -0.17 7.27
CA ALA A 63 6.27 -0.98 8.13
C ALA A 63 4.83 -1.04 7.58
N ILE A 64 4.28 0.09 7.13
CA ILE A 64 2.95 0.16 6.52
C ILE A 64 2.89 -0.67 5.24
N GLU A 65 3.89 -0.54 4.36
CA GLU A 65 3.94 -1.29 3.09
C GLU A 65 4.06 -2.80 3.32
N ILE A 66 4.91 -3.25 4.25
CA ILE A 66 5.02 -4.67 4.61
C ILE A 66 3.67 -5.22 5.09
N TRP A 67 2.99 -4.49 5.97
CA TRP A 67 1.66 -4.87 6.45
C TRP A 67 0.62 -4.88 5.32
N GLN A 68 0.62 -3.86 4.46
CA GLN A 68 -0.26 -3.76 3.31
C GLN A 68 -0.07 -4.94 2.37
N PHE A 69 1.16 -5.33 2.02
CA PHE A 69 1.42 -6.47 1.16
C PHE A 69 0.93 -7.77 1.80
N TYR A 70 1.17 -7.95 3.10
CA TYR A 70 0.68 -9.11 3.85
C TYR A 70 -0.85 -9.25 3.77
N VAL A 71 -1.59 -8.14 3.79
CA VAL A 71 -3.06 -8.13 3.69
C VAL A 71 -3.56 -8.22 2.25
N LEU A 72 -2.96 -7.51 1.29
CA LEU A 72 -3.47 -7.38 -0.08
C LEU A 72 -3.20 -8.63 -0.94
N ILE A 73 -2.02 -9.25 -0.84
CA ILE A 73 -1.67 -10.43 -1.63
C ILE A 73 -2.74 -11.54 -1.53
N PRO A 74 -3.18 -11.98 -0.32
CA PRO A 74 -4.22 -13.00 -0.22
C PRO A 74 -5.59 -12.49 -0.69
N LEU A 75 -5.91 -11.20 -0.54
CA LEU A 75 -7.18 -10.64 -1.03
C LEU A 75 -7.24 -10.64 -2.56
N PHE A 76 -6.14 -10.30 -3.24
CA PHE A 76 -6.05 -10.35 -4.70
C PHE A 76 -6.14 -11.78 -5.24
N LYS A 77 -5.50 -12.75 -4.58
CA LYS A 77 -5.66 -14.17 -4.91
C LYS A 77 -7.13 -14.60 -4.82
N LYS A 78 -7.79 -14.32 -3.70
CA LYS A 78 -9.23 -14.64 -3.50
C LYS A 78 -10.14 -13.95 -4.53
N ARG A 79 -9.86 -12.68 -4.85
CA ARG A 79 -10.60 -11.94 -5.88
C ARG A 79 -10.47 -12.62 -7.25
N SER A 80 -9.25 -13.00 -7.62
CA SER A 80 -8.97 -13.68 -8.90
C SER A 80 -9.67 -15.04 -8.98
N GLU A 81 -9.62 -15.85 -7.92
CA GLU A 81 -10.31 -17.14 -7.87
C GLU A 81 -11.83 -17.01 -8.02
N ILE A 82 -12.44 -16.01 -7.38
CA ILE A 82 -13.88 -15.75 -7.50
C ILE A 82 -14.22 -15.35 -8.93
N MET A 83 -13.45 -14.44 -9.55
CA MET A 83 -13.66 -14.01 -10.93
C MET A 83 -13.45 -15.15 -11.95
N GLN A 84 -12.52 -16.07 -11.71
CA GLN A 84 -12.32 -17.23 -12.58
C GLN A 84 -13.49 -18.21 -12.53
N LYS A 85 -14.04 -18.48 -11.35
CA LYS A 85 -15.19 -19.39 -11.18
C LYS A 85 -16.47 -18.90 -11.87
N ASP A 86 -16.62 -17.60 -12.03
CA ASP A 86 -17.75 -16.98 -12.74
C ASP A 86 -17.61 -17.07 -14.27
N ASN A 87 -16.37 -17.15 -14.79
CA ASN A 87 -16.09 -17.24 -16.22
C ASN A 87 -16.06 -18.68 -16.76
N THR A 88 -16.14 -19.69 -15.88
CA THR A 88 -16.32 -21.10 -16.28
C THR A 88 -17.82 -21.43 -16.41
N PRO A 89 -18.29 -21.90 -17.59
CA PRO A 89 -19.69 -22.23 -17.83
C PRO A 89 -20.21 -23.41 -17.00
#